data_AF-A0A657PJU7-F1
#
_entry.id   AF-A0A657PJU7-F1
#
_cell.length_a   1.000
_cell.length_b   1.000
_cell.length_c   1.000
_cell.angle_alpha   90.00
_cell.angle_beta   90.00
_cell.angle_gamma   90.00
#
_symmetry.space_group_name_H-M   'P 1'
#
loop_
_entity.id
_entity.type
_entity.pdbx_description
1 polymer ?
#
loop_
_entity_poly.entity_id
_entity_poly.type
_entity_poly.pdbx_seq_one_letter_code
_entity_poly.pdbx_strand_id
1 'polypeptide(L)'
;AKDTGFEKLYEKAESLEFCNLQLSYLMSSAHPANLTTCPLTIGIYVKAGEPDTTYVAYQRASLLGESREVAEKLDNLLDLLVREAIE
;
A
#
# COMPACT_ATOMS: atom_id res chain seq x y z
N ALA A 1 -22.02 -7.91 -5.73
CA ALA A 1 -22.00 -8.90 -6.83
C ALA A 1 -23.41 -9.17 -7.35
N LYS A 2 -24.30 -9.83 -6.59
CA LYS A 2 -25.67 -10.13 -7.07
C LYS A 2 -26.46 -8.90 -7.53
N ASP A 3 -26.33 -7.77 -6.83
CA ASP A 3 -27.07 -6.55 -7.18
C ASP A 3 -26.34 -5.67 -8.20
N THR A 4 -25.06 -5.96 -8.49
CA THR A 4 -24.21 -5.15 -9.37
C THR A 4 -23.96 -5.81 -10.73
N GLY A 5 -24.26 -7.10 -10.87
CA GLY A 5 -23.94 -7.89 -12.07
C GLY A 5 -22.44 -8.19 -12.25
N PHE A 6 -21.59 -7.80 -11.30
CA PHE A 6 -20.15 -8.03 -11.36
C PHE A 6 -19.75 -9.36 -10.73
N GLU A 7 -18.74 -10.00 -11.31
CA GLU A 7 -18.10 -11.18 -10.73
C GLU A 7 -17.42 -10.83 -9.40
N LYS A 8 -17.37 -11.83 -8.51
CA LYS A 8 -16.72 -11.69 -7.20
C LYS A 8 -15.20 -11.75 -7.41
N LEU A 9 -14.48 -10.68 -7.04
CA LEU A 9 -13.01 -10.63 -7.16
C LEU A 9 -12.29 -11.22 -5.93
N TYR A 10 -12.83 -10.99 -4.74
CA TYR A 10 -12.19 -11.37 -3.48
C TYR A 10 -13.14 -12.18 -2.60
N GLU A 11 -12.62 -13.24 -1.97
CA GLU A 11 -13.29 -13.93 -0.87
C GLU A 11 -13.24 -13.10 0.41
N LYS A 12 -12.09 -12.47 0.65
CA LYS A 12 -11.84 -11.53 1.74
C LYS A 12 -10.88 -10.46 1.25
N ALA A 13 -11.09 -9.20 1.63
CA ALA A 13 -10.17 -8.11 1.33
C ALA A 13 -10.23 -7.06 2.43
N GLU A 14 -9.07 -6.59 2.87
CA GLU A 14 -8.91 -5.54 3.88
C GLU A 14 -7.80 -4.58 3.43
N SER A 15 -7.98 -3.29 3.73
CA SER A 15 -6.95 -2.27 3.57
C SER A 15 -6.51 -1.82 4.96
N LEU A 16 -5.23 -2.04 5.28
CA LEU A 16 -4.63 -1.57 6.52
C LEU A 16 -3.95 -0.23 6.28
N GLU A 17 -4.37 0.78 7.03
CA GLU A 17 -3.79 2.11 6.99
C GLU A 17 -2.92 2.34 8.22
N PHE A 18 -1.72 2.86 8.01
CA PHE A 18 -0.77 3.19 9.07
C PHE A 18 0.07 4.41 8.70
N CYS A 19 0.83 4.91 9.67
CA CYS A 19 1.64 6.11 9.47
C CYS A 19 3.08 5.88 9.93
N ASN A 20 4.03 6.32 9.09
CA ASN A 20 5.40 6.57 9.49
C ASN A 20 5.62 8.09 9.51
N LEU A 21 5.72 8.66 10.72
CA LEU A 21 5.80 10.12 10.91
C LEU A 21 7.03 10.72 10.20
N GLN A 22 8.18 10.05 10.26
CA GLN A 22 9.41 10.55 9.66
C GLN A 22 9.30 10.60 8.13
N LEU A 23 8.82 9.53 7.50
CA LEU A 23 8.60 9.51 6.05
C LEU A 23 7.52 10.51 5.63
N SER A 24 6.42 10.62 6.38
CA SER A 24 5.37 11.61 6.11
C SER A 24 5.92 13.04 6.08
N TYR A 25 6.77 13.38 7.05
CA TYR A 25 7.46 14.67 7.10
C TYR A 25 8.40 14.87 5.90
N LEU A 26 9.23 13.88 5.58
CA LEU A 26 10.18 13.97 4.46
C LEU A 26 9.47 14.11 3.11
N MET A 27 8.39 13.36 2.89
CA MET A 27 7.58 13.45 1.67
C MET A 27 6.97 14.84 1.51
N SER A 28 6.36 15.36 2.58
CA SER A 28 5.74 16.68 2.60
C SER A 28 6.78 17.80 2.42
N SER A 29 8.00 17.61 2.97
CA SER A 29 9.13 18.52 2.80
C SER A 29 9.65 18.55 1.37
N ALA A 30 9.62 17.41 0.66
CA ALA A 30 10.00 17.33 -0.75
C ALA A 30 8.99 18.06 -1.66
N HIS A 31 7.69 17.88 -1.38
CA HIS A 31 6.62 18.65 -2.02
C HIS A 31 5.34 18.58 -1.17
N PRO A 32 4.68 19.72 -0.82
CA PRO A 32 3.50 19.70 0.05
C PRO A 32 2.33 18.84 -0.47
N ALA A 33 2.16 18.74 -1.79
CA ALA A 33 1.13 17.90 -2.38
C ALA A 33 1.37 16.38 -2.23
N ASN A 34 2.55 15.95 -1.75
CA ASN A 34 2.79 14.56 -1.36
C ASN A 34 2.01 14.14 -0.12
N LEU A 35 1.32 15.07 0.56
CA LEU A 35 0.43 14.80 1.70
C LEU A 35 -0.56 13.66 1.42
N THR A 36 -1.04 13.52 0.18
CA THR A 36 -1.98 12.47 -0.24
C THR A 36 -1.39 11.07 -0.26
N THR A 37 -0.06 10.94 -0.10
CA THR A 37 0.61 9.64 0.05
C THR A 37 0.47 9.09 1.47
N CYS A 38 0.10 9.92 2.44
CA CYS A 38 -0.24 9.49 3.79
C CYS A 38 -1.77 9.50 3.98
N PRO A 39 -2.36 8.48 4.65
CA PRO A 39 -1.71 7.32 5.28
C PRO A 39 -1.12 6.34 4.27
N LEU A 40 -0.13 5.56 4.73
CA LEU A 40 0.41 4.44 3.95
C LEU A 40 -0.60 3.28 4.02
N THR A 41 -0.78 2.56 2.92
CA THR A 41 -1.77 1.47 2.83
C THR A 41 -1.11 0.15 2.40
N ILE A 42 -1.44 -0.94 3.11
CA ILE A 42 -1.20 -2.31 2.66
C ILE A 42 -2.56 -2.98 2.42
N GLY A 43 -2.73 -3.61 1.26
CA GLY A 43 -3.89 -4.42 0.94
C GLY A 43 -3.62 -5.89 1.25
N ILE A 44 -4.55 -6.54 1.96
CA ILE A 44 -4.50 -7.97 2.26
C ILE A 44 -5.78 -8.60 1.70
N TYR A 45 -5.65 -9.60 0.84
CA TYR A 45 -6.81 -10.18 0.17
C TYR A 45 -6.64 -11.64 -0.19
N VAL A 46 -7.77 -12.31 -0.41
CA VAL A 46 -7.89 -13.68 -0.92
C VAL A 46 -8.71 -13.60 -2.20
N LYS A 47 -8.17 -14.11 -3.32
CA LYS A 47 -8.88 -14.10 -4.61
C LYS A 47 -10.03 -15.11 -4.61
N ALA A 48 -11.10 -14.78 -5.34
CA ALA A 48 -12.13 -15.76 -5.65
C ALA A 48 -11.52 -16.95 -6.41
N GLY A 49 -11.80 -18.17 -5.94
CA GLY A 49 -11.25 -19.40 -6.52
C GLY A 49 -9.89 -19.84 -5.97
N GLU A 50 -9.26 -19.04 -5.11
CA GLU A 50 -7.96 -19.37 -4.48
C GLU A 50 -8.02 -19.19 -2.95
N PRO A 51 -8.92 -19.92 -2.25
CA PRO A 51 -9.23 -19.67 -0.84
C PRO A 51 -8.06 -19.92 0.12
N ASP A 52 -7.10 -20.75 -0.29
CA ASP A 52 -5.95 -21.14 0.52
C ASP A 52 -4.72 -20.23 0.31
N THR A 53 -4.86 -19.17 -0.50
CA THR A 53 -3.77 -18.22 -0.77
C THR A 53 -4.13 -16.82 -0.34
N THR A 54 -3.35 -16.27 0.59
CA THR A 54 -3.44 -14.87 1.00
C THR A 54 -2.41 -14.05 0.22
N TYR A 55 -2.87 -12.95 -0.35
CA TYR A 55 -2.07 -11.97 -1.06
C TYR A 55 -1.90 -10.72 -0.22
N VAL A 56 -0.69 -10.18 -0.26
CA VAL A 56 -0.35 -8.90 0.35
C VAL A 56 0.18 -7.99 -0.74
N ALA A 57 -0.30 -6.75 -0.80
CA ALA A 57 0.07 -5.78 -1.83
C ALA A 57 0.28 -4.39 -1.23
N TYR A 58 1.18 -3.63 -1.86
CA TYR A 58 1.43 -2.23 -1.56
C TYR A 58 1.64 -1.46 -2.87
N GLN A 59 1.40 -0.16 -2.83
CA GLN A 59 1.64 0.73 -3.96
C GLN A 59 3.04 1.33 -3.86
N ARG A 60 3.83 1.24 -4.94
CA ARG A 60 5.10 1.98 -5.04
C ARG A 60 4.85 3.47 -5.10
N ALA A 61 5.64 4.23 -4.35
CA ALA A 61 5.44 5.66 -4.21
C ALA A 61 5.88 6.43 -5.46
N SER A 62 4.98 7.23 -6.01
CA SER A 62 5.30 8.21 -7.05
C SER A 62 5.17 9.61 -6.46
N LEU A 63 6.28 10.12 -5.93
CA LEU A 63 6.32 11.40 -5.23
C LEU A 63 6.64 12.56 -6.18
N LEU A 64 6.11 13.74 -5.87
CA LEU A 64 6.38 15.00 -6.56
C LEU A 64 7.64 15.67 -6.02
N GLY A 65 8.25 16.52 -6.86
CA GLY A 65 9.47 17.25 -6.54
C GLY A 65 10.73 16.36 -6.52
N GLU A 66 11.83 16.90 -6.00
CA GLU A 66 13.11 16.19 -5.82
C GLU A 66 13.00 15.19 -4.66
N SER A 67 12.28 14.09 -4.90
CA SER A 67 11.79 13.17 -3.86
C SER A 67 12.29 11.74 -4.03
N ARG A 68 13.20 11.50 -4.98
CA ARG A 68 13.69 10.16 -5.34
C ARG A 68 14.19 9.36 -4.14
N GLU A 69 15.05 9.96 -3.31
CA GLU A 69 15.59 9.27 -2.13
C GLU A 69 14.49 8.92 -1.11
N VAL A 70 13.50 9.79 -0.96
CA VAL A 70 12.36 9.55 -0.05
C VAL A 70 11.45 8.45 -0.62
N ALA A 71 11.24 8.43 -1.94
CA ALA A 71 10.48 7.38 -2.62
C ALA A 71 11.17 6.01 -2.46
N GLU A 72 12.49 5.94 -2.68
CA GLU A 72 13.27 4.71 -2.48
C GLU A 72 13.21 4.22 -1.02
N LYS A 73 13.30 5.12 -0.03
CA LYS A 73 13.15 4.76 1.39
C LYS A 73 11.75 4.25 1.71
N LEU A 74 10.71 4.87 1.16
CA LEU A 74 9.33 4.42 1.36
C LEU A 74 9.08 3.07 0.72
N ASP A 75 9.52 2.86 -0.53
CA ASP A 75 9.38 1.59 -1.23
C ASP A 75 10.10 0.45 -0.49
N ASN A 76 11.31 0.71 0.03
CA ASN A 76 12.06 -0.27 0.82
C ASN A 76 11.36 -0.61 2.13
N LEU A 77 10.77 0.38 2.82
CA LEU A 77 9.99 0.11 4.03
C LEU A 77 8.78 -0.79 3.74
N LEU A 78 8.02 -0.47 2.68
CA LEU A 78 6.83 -1.23 2.32
C LEU A 78 7.18 -2.65 1.85
N ASP A 79 8.24 -2.81 1.05
CA ASP A 79 8.74 -4.12 0.62
C ASP A 79 9.16 -4.97 1.84
N LEU A 80 9.90 -4.39 2.78
CA LEU A 80 10.32 -5.10 4.01
C LEU A 80 9.12 -5.55 4.83
N LEU A 81 8.15 -4.66 5.11
CA LEU A 81 6.95 -5.00 5.89
C LEU A 81 6.15 -6.13 5.24
N VAL A 82 6.02 -6.12 3.90
CA VAL A 82 5.29 -7.17 3.19
C VAL A 82 6.06 -8.49 3.19
N ARG A 83 7.39 -8.47 3.05
CA ARG A 83 8.22 -9.68 3.16
C ARG A 83 8.13 -10.31 4.55
N GLU A 84 8.30 -9.50 5.60
CA GLU A 84 8.20 -9.98 6.99
C GLU A 84 6.82 -10.55 7.31
N ALA A 85 5.74 -10.03 6.67
CA ALA A 85 4.39 -10.51 6.89
C ALA A 85 4.08 -11.87 6.22
N ILE A 86 4.90 -12.31 5.26
CA ILE A 86 4.69 -13.56 4.51
C ILE A 86 5.73 -14.66 4.84
N GLU A 87 6.72 -14.34 5.67
CA GLU A 87 7.64 -15.33 6.28
C GLU A 87 6.95 -16.11 7.40
#